data_AF-A0A6H9XZ11-F1
#
_entry.id   AF-A0A6H9XZ11-F1
#
_cell.length_a   1.000
_cell.length_b   1.000
_cell.length_c   1.000
_cell.angle_alpha   90.00
_cell.angle_beta   90.00
_cell.angle_gamma   90.00
#
_symmetry.space_group_name_H-M   'P 1'
#
loop_
_entity.id
_entity.type
_entity.pdbx_description
1 polymer ?
#
loop_
_entity_poly.entity_id
_entity_poly.type
_entity_poly.pdbx_seq_one_letter_code
_entity_poly.pdbx_strand_id
1 'polypeptide(L)'
;MLVGDSFAWLSCDEGSEAEPAVNVITDWDNGTDVRDLSDMLQAESSTASILDGHFSFSLNGDGHTEIAISSDYGGPVAQTIALEGVDLVTGFADDQAIIQHLLDNGKLVAD
;
A
#
# COMPACT_ATOMS: atom_id res chain seq x y z
N MET A 1 11.73 15.78 -17.79
CA MET A 1 12.23 14.61 -17.04
C MET A 1 11.22 14.42 -15.93
N LEU A 2 10.32 13.46 -16.08
CA LEU A 2 9.45 13.07 -14.97
C LEU A 2 10.34 12.27 -14.03
N VAL A 3 10.53 12.79 -12.82
CA VAL A 3 11.22 12.11 -11.74
C VAL A 3 10.10 11.36 -11.01
N GLY A 4 10.20 10.04 -10.90
CA GLY A 4 9.27 9.28 -10.07
C GLY A 4 9.58 9.52 -8.60
N ASP A 5 8.53 9.62 -7.79
CA ASP A 5 8.65 9.83 -6.36
C ASP A 5 8.65 8.50 -5.61
N SER A 6 9.41 8.43 -4.52
CA SER A 6 9.40 7.30 -3.59
C SER A 6 8.76 7.75 -2.28
N PHE A 7 7.60 7.17 -1.97
CA PHE A 7 6.89 7.41 -0.73
C PHE A 7 7.24 6.29 0.25
N ALA A 8 8.12 6.60 1.20
CA ALA A 8 8.53 5.68 2.25
C ALA A 8 7.71 5.91 3.51
N TRP A 9 7.20 4.83 4.10
CA TRP A 9 6.67 4.87 5.47
C TRP A 9 7.62 4.14 6.41
N LEU A 10 7.89 4.78 7.53
CA LEU A 10 8.73 4.25 8.59
C LEU A 10 7.86 3.60 9.68
N SER A 11 8.44 2.68 10.45
CA SER A 11 7.78 1.95 11.57
C SER A 11 7.20 2.84 12.69
N CYS A 12 7.37 4.16 12.62
CA CYS A 12 6.80 5.13 13.56
C CYS A 12 5.85 6.13 12.90
N ASP A 13 5.66 6.04 11.58
CA ASP A 13 4.70 6.88 10.87
C ASP A 13 3.27 6.34 10.98
N GLU A 14 3.13 5.05 11.29
CA GLU A 14 1.84 4.43 11.58
C GLU A 14 1.21 4.96 12.86
N GLY A 15 -0.12 4.90 12.89
CA GLY A 15 -0.89 5.25 14.06
C GLY A 15 -0.94 4.11 15.07
N SER A 16 -1.94 4.17 15.94
CA SER A 16 -2.28 3.03 16.79
C SER A 16 -3.51 2.32 16.25
N GLU A 17 -3.79 1.12 16.73
CA GLU A 17 -5.04 0.41 16.41
C GLU A 17 -6.30 1.25 16.70
N ALA A 18 -6.24 2.10 17.74
CA ALA A 18 -7.34 2.98 18.14
C ALA A 18 -7.41 4.27 17.32
N GLU A 19 -6.29 4.70 16.76
CA GLU A 19 -6.15 5.92 15.96
C GLU A 19 -5.17 5.65 14.81
N PRO A 20 -5.62 4.97 13.74
CA PRO A 20 -4.77 4.68 12.59
C PRO A 20 -4.30 5.97 11.92
N ALA A 21 -3.07 5.99 11.44
CA ALA A 21 -2.57 7.11 10.65
C ALA A 21 -3.25 7.11 9.27
N VAL A 22 -3.54 8.30 8.75
CA VAL A 22 -4.17 8.48 7.43
C VAL A 22 -3.33 9.42 6.59
N ASN A 23 -2.87 8.94 5.43
CA ASN A 23 -2.18 9.75 4.44
C ASN A 23 -2.98 9.80 3.13
N VAL A 24 -2.91 10.94 2.46
CA VAL A 24 -3.53 11.16 1.16
C VAL A 24 -2.44 11.53 0.16
N ILE A 25 -2.34 10.78 -0.92
CA ILE A 25 -1.49 11.10 -2.07
C ILE A 25 -2.39 11.57 -3.20
N THR A 26 -2.16 12.80 -3.66
CA THR A 26 -3.05 13.49 -4.61
C THR A 26 -2.59 13.40 -6.07
N ASP A 27 -1.36 12.94 -6.31
CA ASP A 27 -0.67 13.03 -7.60
C ASP A 27 0.09 11.75 -7.97
N TRP A 28 -0.37 10.60 -7.48
CA TRP A 28 0.27 9.30 -7.73
C TRP A 28 0.37 8.94 -9.23
N ASP A 29 1.59 8.70 -9.71
CA ASP A 29 1.90 8.26 -11.06
C ASP A 29 2.17 6.74 -11.11
N ASN A 30 1.22 6.00 -11.70
CA ASN A 30 1.33 4.54 -11.85
C ASN A 30 2.45 4.09 -12.79
N GLY A 31 3.08 5.00 -13.53
CA GLY A 31 4.29 4.75 -14.32
C GLY A 31 5.56 4.89 -13.48
N THR A 32 5.70 5.96 -12.69
CA THR A 32 7.00 6.31 -12.09
C THR A 32 7.09 6.21 -10.57
N ASP A 33 5.98 6.30 -9.84
CA ASP A 33 6.04 6.39 -8.38
C ASP A 33 6.13 5.02 -7.70
N VAL A 34 6.77 4.99 -6.54
CA VAL A 34 7.04 3.77 -5.78
C VAL A 34 6.61 3.94 -4.33
N ARG A 35 5.97 2.92 -3.76
CA ARG A 35 5.67 2.83 -2.34
C ARG A 35 6.69 1.93 -1.66
N ASP A 36 7.36 2.47 -0.65
CA ASP A 36 8.38 1.75 0.13
C ASP A 36 7.89 1.57 1.57
N LEU A 37 7.70 0.31 1.96
CA LEU A 37 7.22 -0.12 3.29
C LEU A 37 8.23 -1.06 3.96
N SER A 38 9.47 -1.13 3.45
CA SER A 38 10.55 -1.97 3.99
C SER A 38 10.77 -1.77 5.49
N ASP A 39 10.61 -0.54 5.98
CA ASP A 39 10.80 -0.22 7.39
C ASP A 39 9.56 -0.52 8.26
N MET A 40 8.36 -0.58 7.70
CA MET A 40 7.14 -0.97 8.41
C MET A 40 6.97 -2.50 8.49
N LEU A 41 7.27 -3.21 7.40
CA LEU A 41 7.07 -4.65 7.25
C LEU A 41 8.42 -5.40 7.29
N GLN A 42 9.21 -5.12 8.31
CA GLN A 42 10.59 -5.61 8.39
C GLN A 42 10.65 -7.15 8.33
N ALA A 43 11.33 -7.66 7.30
CA ALA A 43 11.69 -9.07 7.10
C ALA A 43 10.56 -10.05 6.72
N GLU A 44 9.44 -9.56 6.20
CA GLU A 44 8.42 -10.40 5.59
C GLU A 44 8.84 -10.76 4.17
N SER A 45 8.94 -12.05 3.86
CA SER A 45 9.31 -12.49 2.50
C SER A 45 8.37 -11.84 1.48
N SER A 46 8.94 -11.03 0.57
CA SER A 46 8.31 -10.14 -0.43
C SER A 46 7.50 -10.88 -1.50
N THR A 47 6.68 -11.83 -1.08
CA THR A 47 5.77 -12.60 -1.91
C THR A 47 4.37 -12.11 -1.63
N ALA A 48 3.54 -12.02 -2.67
CA ALA A 48 2.17 -11.56 -2.54
C ALA A 48 1.38 -12.36 -1.50
N SER A 49 1.62 -13.67 -1.36
CA SER A 49 0.90 -14.52 -0.40
C SER A 49 1.20 -14.20 1.07
N ILE A 50 2.35 -13.62 1.38
CA ILE A 50 2.70 -13.24 2.76
C ILE A 50 2.16 -11.83 3.02
N LEU A 51 2.36 -10.93 2.06
CA LEU A 51 1.91 -9.55 2.17
C LEU A 51 0.37 -9.41 2.14
N ASP A 52 -0.37 -10.34 1.53
CA ASP A 52 -1.84 -10.30 1.46
C ASP A 52 -2.52 -10.22 2.84
N GLY A 53 -1.88 -10.71 3.92
CA GLY A 53 -2.41 -10.53 5.27
C GLY A 53 -2.18 -9.15 5.89
N HIS A 54 -1.34 -8.32 5.27
CA HIS A 54 -0.97 -6.99 5.76
C HIS A 54 -1.67 -5.86 5.02
N PHE A 55 -2.14 -6.11 3.79
CA PHE A 55 -2.79 -5.11 2.96
C PHE A 55 -4.24 -5.47 2.69
N SER A 56 -5.10 -4.46 2.65
CA SER A 56 -6.39 -4.56 1.99
C SER A 56 -6.61 -3.37 1.07
N PHE A 57 -7.05 -3.64 -0.16
CA PHE A 57 -7.29 -2.63 -1.17
C PHE A 57 -8.78 -2.50 -1.43
N SER A 58 -9.27 -1.27 -1.45
CA SER A 58 -10.67 -0.99 -1.77
C SER A 58 -10.82 0.30 -2.55
N LEU A 59 -11.92 0.42 -3.29
CA LEU A 59 -12.32 1.70 -3.87
C LEU A 59 -13.32 2.37 -2.95
N ASN A 60 -13.11 3.66 -2.69
CA ASN A 60 -14.10 4.47 -2.02
C ASN A 60 -15.19 4.95 -3.01
N GLY A 61 -16.17 5.69 -2.49
CA GLY A 61 -17.32 6.16 -3.28
C GLY A 61 -16.98 7.07 -4.45
N ASP A 62 -15.78 7.67 -4.45
CA ASP A 62 -15.27 8.58 -5.46
C ASP A 62 -14.30 7.90 -6.45
N GLY A 63 -14.10 6.58 -6.32
CA GLY A 63 -13.20 5.81 -7.17
C GLY A 63 -11.72 5.99 -6.85
N HIS A 64 -11.40 6.42 -5.62
CA HIS A 64 -10.03 6.46 -5.11
C HIS A 64 -9.68 5.13 -4.46
N THR A 65 -8.42 4.71 -4.59
CA THR A 65 -7.94 3.52 -3.89
C THR A 65 -7.65 3.87 -2.43
N GLU A 66 -8.25 3.15 -1.51
CA GLU A 66 -7.89 3.12 -0.10
C GLU A 66 -7.10 1.84 0.20
N ILE A 67 -5.91 2.02 0.77
CA ILE A 67 -5.00 0.94 1.14
C ILE A 67 -4.94 0.91 2.65
N ALA A 68 -5.52 -0.13 3.26
CA ALA A 68 -5.39 -0.40 4.68
C ALA A 68 -4.15 -1.27 4.92
N ILE A 69 -3.34 -0.91 5.91
CA ILE A 69 -2.07 -1.57 6.23
C ILE A 69 -2.06 -1.95 7.71
N SER A 70 -1.70 -3.21 7.97
CA SER A 70 -1.43 -3.76 9.29
C SER A 70 0.04 -4.15 9.40
N SER A 71 0.67 -3.80 10.51
CA SER A 71 2.03 -4.25 10.84
C SER A 71 2.09 -5.74 11.14
N ASP A 72 0.99 -6.32 11.65
CA ASP A 72 0.87 -7.74 11.95
C ASP A 72 -0.02 -8.45 10.91
N TYR A 73 0.35 -9.67 10.50
CA TYR A 73 -0.45 -10.45 9.55
C TYR A 73 -1.86 -10.69 10.09
N GLY A 74 -2.88 -10.20 9.38
CA GLY A 74 -4.29 -10.27 9.77
C GLY A 74 -4.62 -9.46 11.04
N GLY A 75 -3.72 -8.57 11.45
CA GLY A 75 -3.86 -7.70 12.59
C GLY A 75 -4.75 -6.48 12.33
N PRO A 76 -4.92 -5.63 13.35
CA PRO A 76 -5.64 -4.37 13.22
C PRO A 76 -4.90 -3.39 12.30
N VAL A 77 -5.67 -2.63 11.53
CA VAL A 77 -5.14 -1.59 10.65
C VAL A 77 -4.53 -0.47 11.50
N ALA A 78 -3.25 -0.18 11.31
CA ALA A 78 -2.53 0.91 11.96
C ALA A 78 -2.29 2.09 11.00
N GLN A 79 -2.41 1.85 9.69
CA GLN A 79 -2.16 2.84 8.66
C GLN A 79 -3.18 2.71 7.51
N THR A 80 -3.64 3.85 7.00
CA THR A 80 -4.46 3.93 5.78
C THR A 80 -3.87 4.93 4.82
N ILE A 81 -3.78 4.57 3.53
CA ILE A 81 -3.25 5.45 2.49
C ILE A 81 -4.29 5.56 1.38
N ALA A 82 -4.78 6.77 1.15
CA ALA A 82 -5.68 7.08 0.04
C ALA A 82 -4.87 7.58 -1.16
N LEU A 83 -5.12 6.99 -2.32
CA LEU A 83 -4.60 7.43 -3.61
C LEU A 83 -5.73 8.11 -4.39
N GLU A 84 -5.76 9.44 -4.38
CA GLU A 84 -6.80 10.18 -5.10
C GLU A 84 -6.65 10.01 -6.61
N GLY A 85 -7.78 9.77 -7.29
CA GLY A 85 -7.83 9.61 -8.74
C GLY A 85 -7.19 8.33 -9.29
N VAL A 86 -6.77 7.39 -8.43
CA VAL A 86 -6.14 6.13 -8.83
C VAL A 86 -7.04 4.95 -8.49
N ASP A 87 -7.21 4.06 -9.47
CA ASP A 87 -7.87 2.77 -9.31
C ASP A 87 -6.84 1.64 -9.46
N LEU A 88 -6.48 1.00 -8.34
CA LEU A 88 -5.64 -0.20 -8.29
C LEU A 88 -6.45 -1.49 -8.16
N VAL A 89 -7.77 -1.41 -8.00
CA VAL A 89 -8.62 -2.53 -7.59
C VAL A 89 -9.34 -3.13 -8.79
N THR A 90 -9.92 -2.29 -9.64
CA THR A 90 -10.70 -2.76 -10.80
C THR A 90 -9.80 -3.53 -11.76
N GLY A 91 -10.21 -4.77 -12.07
CA GLY A 91 -9.49 -5.64 -13.01
C GLY A 91 -8.66 -6.73 -12.33
N PHE A 92 -8.55 -6.72 -11.01
CA PHE A 92 -7.95 -7.79 -10.22
C PHE A 92 -9.02 -8.62 -9.50
N ALA A 93 -8.67 -9.86 -9.14
CA ALA A 93 -9.61 -10.79 -8.51
C ALA A 93 -9.65 -10.63 -6.97
N ASP A 94 -8.52 -10.28 -6.37
CA ASP A 94 -8.29 -10.19 -4.93
C ASP A 94 -7.06 -9.29 -4.63
N ASP A 95 -6.86 -8.99 -3.34
CA ASP A 95 -5.75 -8.18 -2.83
C ASP A 95 -4.39 -8.81 -3.19
N GLN A 96 -4.27 -10.14 -3.09
CA GLN A 96 -3.07 -10.88 -3.51
C GLN A 96 -2.68 -10.61 -4.96
N ALA A 97 -3.64 -10.59 -5.90
CA ALA A 97 -3.36 -10.28 -7.31
C ALA A 97 -2.90 -8.83 -7.52
N ILE A 98 -3.44 -7.88 -6.74
CA ILE A 98 -3.00 -6.47 -6.77
C ILE A 98 -1.57 -6.37 -6.25
N ILE A 99 -1.27 -6.99 -5.11
CA ILE A 99 0.07 -7.00 -4.51
C ILE A 99 1.08 -7.61 -5.47
N GLN A 100 0.75 -8.75 -6.10
CA GLN A 100 1.63 -9.38 -7.09
C GLN A 100 1.90 -8.43 -8.25
N HIS A 101 0.88 -7.73 -8.76
CA HIS A 101 1.06 -6.75 -9.82
C HIS A 101 1.98 -5.60 -9.40
N LEU A 102 1.81 -5.07 -8.19
CA LEU A 102 2.65 -3.99 -7.68
C LEU A 102 4.11 -4.44 -7.49
N LEU A 103 4.36 -5.64 -6.98
CA LEU A 103 5.69 -6.23 -6.87
C LEU A 103 6.33 -6.43 -8.24
N ASP A 104 5.61 -7.01 -9.20
CA ASP A 104 6.10 -7.27 -10.56
C ASP A 104 6.49 -5.98 -11.30
N ASN A 105 5.83 -4.87 -10.98
CA ASN A 105 6.09 -3.55 -11.57
C ASN A 105 7.02 -2.68 -10.69
N GLY A 106 7.55 -3.20 -9.58
CA GLY A 106 8.44 -2.46 -8.69
C GLY A 106 7.79 -1.25 -8.01
N LYS A 107 6.47 -1.30 -7.83
CA LYS A 107 5.65 -0.23 -7.22
C LYS A 107 5.44 -0.42 -5.73
N LEU A 108 5.79 -1.59 -5.21
CA LEU A 108 5.79 -1.93 -3.79
C LEU A 108 7.16 -2.53 -3.41
N VAL A 109 7.75 -2.01 -2.34
CA VAL A 109 8.97 -2.52 -1.70
C VAL A 109 8.65 -2.83 -0.24
N ALA A 110 9.05 -4.01 0.24
CA ALA A 110 8.74 -4.53 1.58
C ALA A 110 9.83 -5.51 2.08
N ASP A 111 11.08 -5.34 1.65
CA ASP A 111 12.21 -6.25 1.93
C ASP A 111 13.16 -5.78 3.05
#